data_AF-A0A1B6M8B3-F1
#
_entry.id   AF-A0A1B6M8B3-F1
#
_cell.length_a   1.000
_cell.length_b   1.000
_cell.length_c   1.000
_cell.angle_alpha   90.00
_cell.angle_beta   90.00
_cell.angle_gamma   90.00
#
_symmetry.space_group_name_H-M   'P 1'
#
loop_
_entity.id
_entity.type
_entity.pdbx_description
1 polymer ?
#
loop_
_entity_poly.entity_id
_entity_poly.type
_entity_poly.pdbx_seq_one_letter_code
_entity_poly.pdbx_strand_id
1 'polypeptide(L)'
;IFLPKANKIVLALSSFHTEDDTVVEVPHLGIDKPEIILFYNKTKSGVDKVDEMKAAYSVARKTRRWTLVTFFALLNIGGVNAYVVFKGNTESTMARNKFLSTLAKQLLEEHLRMRVHQENLPVSIRYRLSEILEVPQRRQERPRAAPAPGGARGRCGDCDRKKNRPTRFTCENCNKYICLEHVRCFVCHDCHARVVFNEVEDDSD
;
A
#
# COMPACT_ATOMS: atom_id res chain seq x y z
N ILE A 1 35.61 -3.30 -37.61
CA ILE A 1 34.91 -4.62 -37.57
C ILE A 1 35.60 -5.46 -36.51
N PHE A 2 34.86 -6.06 -35.56
CA PHE A 2 35.46 -6.83 -34.47
C PHE A 2 35.00 -8.30 -34.49
N LEU A 3 35.92 -9.23 -34.25
CA LEU A 3 35.70 -10.68 -34.29
C LEU A 3 35.92 -11.28 -32.89
N PRO A 4 34.91 -11.30 -31.99
CA PRO A 4 35.07 -11.85 -30.64
C PRO A 4 35.29 -13.36 -30.60
N LYS A 5 34.76 -14.11 -31.59
CA LYS A 5 34.83 -15.58 -31.70
C LYS A 5 34.79 -15.96 -33.18
N ALA A 6 35.25 -17.18 -33.50
CA ALA A 6 35.09 -17.74 -34.84
C ALA A 6 33.62 -17.64 -35.29
N ASN A 7 33.41 -17.14 -36.51
CA ASN A 7 32.10 -16.95 -37.13
C ASN A 7 31.13 -15.99 -36.39
N LYS A 8 31.64 -15.11 -35.51
CA LYS A 8 30.85 -14.03 -34.90
C LYS A 8 31.48 -12.70 -35.21
N ILE A 9 30.76 -11.85 -35.93
CA ILE A 9 31.19 -10.51 -36.32
C ILE A 9 30.37 -9.48 -35.54
N VAL A 10 31.05 -8.48 -34.99
CA VAL A 10 30.45 -7.28 -34.38
C VAL A 10 30.80 -6.08 -35.25
N LEU A 11 29.76 -5.42 -35.74
CA LEU A 11 29.85 -4.16 -36.48
C LEU A 11 29.42 -3.04 -35.55
N ALA A 12 30.27 -2.04 -35.40
CA ALA A 12 29.99 -0.83 -34.65
C ALA A 12 30.26 0.37 -35.56
N LEU A 13 29.39 1.38 -35.46
CA LEU A 13 29.49 2.63 -36.20
C LEU A 13 29.50 3.76 -35.18
N SER A 14 30.39 4.72 -35.36
CA SER A 14 30.51 5.89 -34.50
C SER A 14 30.85 7.10 -35.34
N SER A 15 30.22 8.25 -35.05
CA SER A 15 30.61 9.55 -35.59
C SER A 15 31.62 10.29 -34.71
N PHE A 16 31.95 9.74 -33.53
CA PHE A 16 32.86 10.33 -32.53
C PHE A 16 34.25 9.69 -32.54
N HIS A 17 34.34 8.41 -32.94
CA HIS A 17 35.59 7.66 -32.96
C HIS A 17 36.07 7.68 -34.41
N THR A 18 37.03 8.56 -34.72
CA THR A 18 37.49 8.87 -36.10
C THR A 18 38.88 8.35 -36.44
N GLU A 19 39.67 7.95 -35.44
CA GLU A 19 41.01 7.37 -35.65
C GLU A 19 40.97 5.85 -35.56
N ASP A 20 41.94 5.18 -36.19
CA ASP A 20 42.08 3.72 -36.19
C ASP A 20 42.00 3.18 -34.76
N ASP A 21 40.98 2.36 -34.53
CA ASP A 21 40.53 1.82 -33.24
C ASP A 21 41.72 1.54 -32.31
N THR A 22 41.92 2.36 -31.27
CA THR A 22 42.86 2.01 -30.21
C THR A 22 42.41 0.69 -29.59
N VAL A 23 43.25 -0.32 -29.76
CA VAL A 23 43.02 -1.66 -29.27
C VAL A 23 43.43 -1.67 -27.81
N VAL A 24 42.45 -1.72 -26.91
CA VAL A 24 42.70 -1.71 -25.47
C VAL A 24 42.77 -3.15 -24.99
N GLU A 25 43.90 -3.53 -24.40
CA GLU A 25 44.04 -4.80 -23.72
C GLU A 25 43.04 -4.87 -22.56
N VAL A 26 42.31 -5.98 -22.48
CA VAL A 26 41.36 -6.23 -21.39
C VAL A 26 41.86 -7.43 -20.59
N PRO A 27 42.67 -7.21 -19.52
CA PRO A 27 43.48 -8.27 -18.89
C PRO A 27 42.69 -9.47 -18.38
N HIS A 28 41.44 -9.25 -17.98
CA HIS A 28 40.55 -10.28 -17.44
C HIS A 28 39.79 -11.08 -18.52
N LEU A 29 39.86 -10.67 -19.78
CA LEU A 29 39.18 -11.31 -20.90
C LEU A 29 40.13 -11.97 -21.91
N GLY A 30 41.43 -11.64 -21.86
CA GLY A 30 42.44 -12.19 -22.77
C GLY A 30 42.16 -11.88 -24.25
N ILE A 31 41.33 -10.87 -24.52
CA ILE A 31 40.91 -10.45 -25.85
C ILE A 31 40.95 -8.94 -25.88
N ASP A 32 41.67 -8.40 -26.84
CA ASP A 32 41.74 -6.97 -27.03
C ASP A 32 40.48 -6.48 -27.73
N LYS A 33 39.92 -5.38 -27.21
CA LYS A 33 38.67 -4.82 -27.72
C LYS A 33 38.93 -3.43 -28.28
N PRO A 34 38.35 -3.10 -29.44
CA PRO A 34 38.33 -1.72 -29.93
C PRO A 34 37.70 -0.79 -28.89
N GLU A 35 38.25 0.41 -28.72
CA GLU A 35 37.72 1.44 -27.83
C GLU A 35 36.22 1.69 -28.06
N ILE A 36 35.78 1.77 -29.32
CA ILE A 36 34.37 1.93 -29.69
C ILE A 36 33.46 0.88 -29.04
N ILE A 37 33.93 -0.37 -28.96
CA ILE A 37 33.18 -1.47 -28.33
C ILE A 37 33.15 -1.31 -26.81
N LEU A 38 34.24 -0.85 -26.19
CA LEU A 38 34.30 -0.60 -24.76
C LEU A 38 33.39 0.56 -24.36
N PHE A 39 33.44 1.67 -25.10
CA PHE A 39 32.58 2.83 -24.89
C PHE A 39 31.10 2.49 -25.04
N TYR A 40 30.75 1.74 -26.10
CA TYR A 40 29.38 1.24 -26.28
C TYR A 40 28.94 0.37 -25.10
N ASN A 41 29.76 -0.59 -24.66
CA ASN A 41 29.41 -1.46 -23.53
C ASN A 41 29.23 -0.70 -22.21
N LYS A 42 29.97 0.39 -22.00
CA LYS A 42 29.83 1.25 -20.82
C LYS A 42 28.49 2.00 -20.79
N THR A 43 27.93 2.34 -21.95
CA THR A 43 26.78 3.25 -22.07
C THR A 43 25.47 2.55 -22.46
N LYS A 44 25.52 1.41 -23.17
CA LYS A 44 24.34 0.71 -23.71
C LYS A 44 23.30 0.30 -22.66
N SER A 45 23.73 0.10 -21.41
CA SER A 45 22.92 -0.51 -20.35
C SER A 45 21.92 0.47 -19.70
N GLY A 46 21.89 1.74 -20.10
CA GLY A 46 21.03 2.76 -19.48
C GLY A 46 19.54 2.43 -19.57
N VAL A 47 19.07 2.05 -20.77
CA VAL A 47 17.65 1.69 -21.01
C VAL A 47 17.30 0.39 -20.29
N ASP A 48 18.15 -0.63 -20.41
CA ASP A 48 17.97 -1.92 -19.71
C ASP A 48 17.85 -1.71 -18.20
N LYS A 49 18.65 -0.81 -17.63
CA LYS A 49 18.60 -0.54 -16.19
C LYS A 49 17.28 0.11 -15.77
N VAL A 50 16.80 1.05 -16.57
CA VAL A 50 15.50 1.70 -16.34
C VAL A 50 14.37 0.67 -16.47
N ASP A 51 14.44 -0.25 -17.42
CA ASP A 51 13.43 -1.30 -17.59
C ASP A 51 13.47 -2.35 -16.47
N GLU A 52 14.65 -2.75 -16.01
CA GLU A 52 14.83 -3.57 -14.81
C GLU A 52 14.21 -2.88 -13.58
N MET A 53 14.46 -1.57 -13.42
CA MET A 53 13.87 -0.79 -12.35
C MET A 53 12.35 -0.80 -12.44
N LYS A 54 11.76 -0.51 -13.60
CA LYS A 54 10.29 -0.56 -13.79
C LYS A 54 9.71 -1.93 -13.47
N ALA A 55 10.36 -3.00 -13.92
CA ALA A 55 9.92 -4.37 -13.67
C ALA A 55 9.89 -4.71 -12.17
N ALA A 56 10.89 -4.26 -11.40
CA ALA A 56 11.00 -4.54 -9.98
C ALA A 56 9.86 -3.98 -9.12
N TYR A 57 9.29 -2.81 -9.48
CA TYR A 57 8.13 -2.24 -8.79
C TYR A 57 7.14 -1.65 -9.80
N SER A 58 6.49 -2.53 -10.56
CA SER A 58 5.54 -2.14 -11.59
C SER A 58 4.13 -1.92 -11.01
N VAL A 59 3.48 -0.82 -11.42
CA VAL A 59 2.05 -0.58 -11.15
C VAL A 59 1.13 -1.18 -12.21
N ALA A 60 1.67 -1.84 -13.23
CA ALA A 60 0.87 -2.43 -14.30
C ALA A 60 -0.13 -3.46 -13.75
N ARG A 61 -1.31 -3.51 -14.37
CA ARG A 61 -2.37 -4.47 -14.07
C ARG A 61 -2.88 -5.08 -15.37
N LYS A 62 -3.35 -6.33 -15.29
CA LYS A 62 -4.01 -7.00 -16.41
C LYS A 62 -5.22 -6.18 -16.83
N THR A 63 -5.23 -5.73 -18.07
CA THR A 63 -6.29 -4.89 -18.64
C THR A 63 -6.51 -5.24 -20.11
N ARG A 64 -7.73 -5.01 -20.60
CA ARG A 64 -8.07 -5.12 -22.03
C ARG A 64 -8.08 -3.76 -22.75
N ARG A 65 -7.77 -2.67 -22.03
CA ARG A 65 -7.75 -1.30 -22.55
C ARG A 65 -6.31 -0.84 -22.71
N TRP A 66 -5.85 -0.66 -23.94
CA TRP A 66 -4.44 -0.29 -24.23
C TRP A 66 -4.06 1.07 -23.62
N THR A 67 -5.00 2.01 -23.52
CA THR A 67 -4.76 3.33 -22.90
C THR A 67 -4.34 3.21 -21.44
N LEU A 68 -4.88 2.24 -20.70
CA LEU A 68 -4.45 1.95 -19.33
C LEU A 68 -3.04 1.36 -19.27
N VAL A 69 -2.63 0.59 -20.29
CA VAL A 69 -1.25 0.08 -20.39
C VAL A 69 -0.28 1.25 -20.52
N THR A 70 -0.58 2.21 -21.39
CA THR A 70 0.21 3.44 -21.53
C THR A 70 0.25 4.24 -20.23
N PHE A 71 -0.90 4.40 -19.56
CA PHE A 71 -0.98 5.10 -18.28
C PHE A 71 -0.09 4.44 -17.20
N PHE A 72 -0.13 3.11 -17.06
CA PHE A 72 0.73 2.40 -16.12
C PHE A 72 2.22 2.53 -16.48
N ALA A 73 2.56 2.52 -17.76
CA ALA A 73 3.93 2.75 -18.21
C ALA A 73 4.42 4.16 -17.82
N LEU A 74 3.59 5.18 -18.02
CA LEU A 74 3.89 6.55 -17.61
C LEU A 74 4.08 6.68 -16.10
N LEU A 75 3.23 6.03 -15.29
CA LEU A 75 3.40 6.01 -13.83
C LEU A 75 4.71 5.35 -13.40
N ASN A 76 5.08 4.22 -14.02
CA ASN A 76 6.34 3.54 -13.73
C ASN A 76 7.56 4.42 -14.08
N ILE A 77 7.55 5.05 -15.26
CA ILE A 77 8.62 5.99 -15.68
C ILE A 77 8.67 7.19 -14.73
N GLY A 78 7.51 7.78 -14.42
CA GLY A 78 7.39 8.91 -13.50
C GLY A 78 7.95 8.59 -12.11
N GLY A 79 7.65 7.41 -11.57
CA GLY A 79 8.19 6.97 -10.28
C GLY A 79 9.70 6.79 -10.27
N VAL A 80 10.29 6.29 -11.36
CA VAL A 80 11.76 6.19 -11.51
C VAL A 80 12.38 7.58 -11.61
N ASN A 81 11.85 8.46 -12.47
CA ASN A 81 12.37 9.80 -12.66
C ASN A 81 12.27 10.64 -11.39
N ALA A 82 11.13 10.58 -10.68
CA ALA A 82 10.95 11.25 -9.40
C ALA A 82 11.97 10.78 -8.36
N TYR A 83 12.30 9.49 -8.33
CA TYR A 83 13.32 8.96 -7.43
C TYR A 83 14.74 9.44 -7.79
N VAL A 84 15.07 9.54 -9.08
CA VAL A 84 16.36 10.08 -9.54
C VAL A 84 16.50 11.55 -9.12
N VAL A 85 15.47 12.37 -9.34
CA VAL A 85 15.45 13.77 -8.91
C VAL A 85 15.56 13.89 -7.39
N PHE A 86 14.79 13.09 -6.64
CA PHE A 86 14.85 13.07 -5.19
C PHE A 86 16.27 12.76 -4.69
N LYS A 87 16.94 11.75 -5.25
CA LYS A 87 18.33 11.43 -4.90
C LYS A 87 19.31 12.54 -5.25
N GLY A 88 19.16 13.16 -6.42
CA GLY A 88 20.01 14.27 -6.86
C GLY A 88 19.90 15.50 -5.96
N ASN A 89 18.72 15.76 -5.41
CA ASN A 89 18.48 16.95 -4.59
C ASN A 89 18.77 16.76 -3.09
N THR A 90 18.72 15.53 -2.58
CA THR A 90 18.77 15.27 -1.13
C THR A 90 19.97 14.43 -0.70
N GLU A 91 20.74 13.89 -1.65
CA GLU A 91 21.81 12.91 -1.40
C GLU A 91 21.38 11.73 -0.51
N SER A 92 20.07 11.48 -0.42
CA SER A 92 19.50 10.51 0.50
C SER A 92 19.87 9.08 0.12
N THR A 93 20.20 8.28 1.12
CA THR A 93 20.42 6.82 0.99
C THR A 93 19.11 6.02 1.00
N MET A 94 17.95 6.70 0.98
CA MET A 94 16.64 6.04 1.02
C MET A 94 16.47 5.04 -0.11
N ALA A 95 16.11 3.81 0.24
CA ALA A 95 15.77 2.75 -0.70
C ALA A 95 14.49 3.09 -1.50
N ARG A 96 14.47 2.70 -2.77
CA ARG A 96 13.39 3.06 -3.71
C ARG A 96 12.00 2.59 -3.26
N ASN A 97 11.90 1.42 -2.65
CA ASN A 97 10.64 0.90 -2.11
C ASN A 97 10.06 1.80 -1.02
N LYS A 98 10.90 2.28 -0.10
CA LYS A 98 10.51 3.22 0.95
C LYS A 98 10.07 4.54 0.34
N PHE A 99 10.82 5.07 -0.62
CA PHE A 99 10.45 6.27 -1.36
C PHE A 99 9.06 6.13 -2.00
N LEU A 100 8.82 5.07 -2.76
CA LEU A 100 7.52 4.83 -3.41
C LEU A 100 6.39 4.65 -2.39
N SER A 101 6.65 3.97 -1.27
CA SER A 101 5.64 3.82 -0.21
C SER A 101 5.30 5.16 0.45
N THR A 102 6.28 6.02 0.70
CA THR A 102 6.07 7.36 1.26
C THR A 102 5.32 8.23 0.27
N LEU A 103 5.72 8.23 -1.00
CA LEU A 103 5.03 8.94 -2.08
C LEU A 103 3.56 8.51 -2.17
N ALA A 104 3.28 7.20 -2.14
CA ALA A 104 1.92 6.71 -2.18
C ALA A 104 1.09 7.17 -0.98
N LYS A 105 1.66 7.19 0.23
CA LYS A 105 0.98 7.70 1.43
C LYS A 105 0.66 9.18 1.31
N GLN A 106 1.62 9.99 0.85
CA GLN A 106 1.46 11.43 0.64
C GLN A 106 0.36 11.74 -0.39
N LEU A 107 0.33 11.01 -1.51
CA LEU A 107 -0.71 11.17 -2.53
C LEU A 107 -2.11 10.78 -2.02
N LEU A 108 -2.20 9.87 -1.06
CA LEU A 108 -3.48 9.41 -0.51
C LEU A 108 -3.98 10.27 0.65
N GLU A 109 -3.10 10.99 1.34
CA GLU A 109 -3.39 11.61 2.63
C GLU A 109 -4.66 12.48 2.63
N GLU A 110 -4.78 13.39 1.66
CA GLU A 110 -5.95 14.28 1.54
C GLU A 110 -7.25 13.49 1.31
N HIS A 111 -7.21 12.48 0.44
CA HIS A 111 -8.36 11.62 0.17
C HIS A 111 -8.78 10.79 1.39
N LEU A 112 -7.80 10.33 2.18
CA LEU A 112 -8.07 9.60 3.42
C LEU A 112 -8.72 10.52 4.45
N ARG A 113 -8.24 11.75 4.61
CA ARG A 113 -8.81 12.76 5.52
C ARG A 113 -10.28 13.04 5.18
N MET A 114 -10.59 13.25 3.90
CA MET A 114 -11.98 13.41 3.45
C MET A 114 -12.86 12.19 3.78
N ARG A 115 -12.33 10.97 3.59
CA ARG A 115 -13.08 9.74 3.86
C ARG A 115 -13.38 9.51 5.35
N VAL A 116 -12.49 9.91 6.25
CA VAL A 116 -12.71 9.72 7.70
C VAL A 116 -13.95 10.46 8.20
N HIS A 117 -14.27 11.59 7.59
CA HIS A 117 -15.41 12.43 7.98
C HIS A 117 -16.74 11.96 7.37
N GLN A 118 -16.73 10.94 6.49
CA GLN A 118 -17.96 10.39 5.93
C GLN A 118 -18.72 9.56 6.98
N GLU A 119 -19.96 9.96 7.26
CA GLU A 119 -20.79 9.28 8.28
C GLU A 119 -21.24 7.88 7.86
N ASN A 120 -21.44 7.66 6.55
CA ASN A 120 -21.92 6.39 5.99
C ASN A 120 -20.82 5.33 5.83
N LEU A 121 -19.57 5.64 6.19
CA LEU A 121 -18.48 4.69 6.07
C LEU A 121 -18.52 3.66 7.22
N PRO A 122 -18.34 2.36 6.94
CA PRO A 122 -18.30 1.33 7.99
C PRO A 122 -17.32 1.69 9.10
N VAL A 123 -17.73 1.49 10.35
CA VAL A 123 -16.95 1.84 11.56
C VAL A 123 -15.55 1.23 11.52
N SER A 124 -15.41 -0.02 11.05
CA SER A 124 -14.12 -0.70 10.93
C SER A 124 -13.15 0.01 9.97
N ILE A 125 -13.66 0.54 8.85
CA ILE A 125 -12.84 1.30 7.90
C ILE A 125 -12.49 2.65 8.49
N ARG A 126 -13.44 3.36 9.12
CA ARG A 126 -13.17 4.64 9.79
C ARG A 126 -12.09 4.47 10.87
N TYR A 127 -12.15 3.40 11.66
CA TYR A 127 -11.14 3.09 12.66
C TYR A 127 -9.74 2.95 12.06
N ARG A 128 -9.61 2.15 11.00
CA ARG A 128 -8.33 1.97 10.30
C ARG A 128 -7.81 3.28 9.69
N LEU A 129 -8.69 4.11 9.16
CA LEU A 129 -8.29 5.39 8.60
C LEU A 129 -7.83 6.38 9.69
N SER A 130 -8.49 6.40 10.85
CA SER A 130 -8.05 7.19 12.00
C SER A 130 -6.69 6.72 12.53
N GLU A 131 -6.44 5.41 12.55
CA GLU A 131 -5.14 4.83 12.89
C GLU A 131 -4.04 5.27 11.91
N ILE A 132 -4.30 5.18 10.59
CA ILE A 132 -3.34 5.57 9.54
C ILE A 132 -3.02 7.07 9.58
N LEU A 133 -4.00 7.92 9.91
CA LEU A 133 -3.85 9.38 9.92
C LEU A 133 -3.46 9.94 11.30
N GLU A 134 -3.26 9.07 12.31
CA GLU A 134 -2.97 9.47 13.70
C GLU A 134 -3.97 10.49 14.27
N VAL A 135 -5.21 10.46 13.80
CA VAL A 135 -6.26 11.39 14.26
C VAL A 135 -6.82 10.85 15.57
N PRO A 136 -6.96 11.68 16.63
CA PRO A 136 -7.58 11.27 17.87
C PRO A 136 -8.93 10.64 17.58
N GLN A 137 -9.13 9.41 18.04
CA GLN A 137 -10.42 8.77 17.92
C GLN A 137 -11.43 9.70 18.60
N ARG A 138 -12.45 10.17 17.86
CA ARG A 138 -13.73 10.39 18.53
C ARG A 138 -14.07 9.01 19.08
N ARG A 139 -13.78 8.78 20.37
CA ARG A 139 -14.41 7.68 21.09
C ARG A 139 -15.86 7.81 20.67
N GLN A 140 -16.37 6.79 19.99
CA GLN A 140 -17.77 6.51 20.12
C GLN A 140 -17.93 6.12 21.59
N GLU A 141 -17.87 7.10 22.49
CA GLU A 141 -18.99 7.28 23.39
C GLU A 141 -20.16 7.20 22.43
N ARG A 142 -20.71 5.99 22.26
CA ARG A 142 -22.13 5.88 22.01
C ARG A 142 -22.66 6.87 23.04
N PRO A 143 -23.29 7.99 22.62
CA PRO A 143 -24.06 8.75 23.59
C PRO A 143 -24.79 7.67 24.35
N ARG A 144 -24.65 7.59 25.69
CA ARG A 144 -25.55 6.77 26.49
C ARG A 144 -26.89 7.15 25.94
N ALA A 145 -27.48 6.29 25.11
CA ALA A 145 -28.63 6.69 24.34
C ALA A 145 -29.62 6.95 25.45
N ALA A 146 -29.94 8.22 25.69
CA ALA A 146 -30.94 8.57 26.67
C ALA A 146 -32.10 7.64 26.36
N PRO A 147 -32.60 6.86 27.35
CA PRO A 147 -33.59 5.83 27.10
C PRO A 147 -34.63 6.43 26.19
N ALA A 148 -34.70 5.91 24.97
CA ALA A 148 -35.39 6.61 23.89
C ALA A 148 -36.83 6.86 24.37
N PRO A 149 -37.30 8.12 24.41
CA PRO A 149 -38.58 8.43 25.00
C PRO A 149 -39.66 7.62 24.28
N GLY A 150 -40.35 6.77 25.04
CA GLY A 150 -41.58 6.08 24.64
C GLY A 150 -41.56 5.39 23.25
N GLY A 151 -40.89 4.24 23.14
CA GLY A 151 -41.27 3.24 22.12
C GLY A 151 -40.35 3.08 20.90
N ALA A 152 -39.18 3.71 20.87
CA ALA A 152 -38.20 3.50 19.80
C ALA A 152 -37.75 2.03 19.73
N ARG A 153 -37.56 1.52 18.51
CA ARG A 153 -37.09 0.16 18.22
C ARG A 153 -35.73 0.23 17.55
N GLY A 154 -34.76 -0.51 18.09
CA GLY A 154 -33.45 -0.71 17.46
C GLY A 154 -33.31 -2.10 16.88
N ARG A 155 -32.15 -2.41 16.29
CA ARG A 155 -31.81 -3.74 15.78
C ARG A 155 -30.93 -4.47 16.78
N CYS A 156 -31.20 -5.76 17.00
CA CYS A 156 -30.34 -6.58 17.84
C CYS A 156 -28.91 -6.62 17.29
N GLY A 157 -27.94 -6.26 18.13
CA GLY A 157 -26.52 -6.23 17.73
C GLY A 157 -25.83 -7.60 17.74
N ASP A 158 -26.46 -8.63 18.31
CA ASP A 158 -25.93 -10.01 18.39
C ASP A 158 -26.55 -10.94 17.33
N CYS A 159 -27.65 -10.52 16.70
CA CYS A 159 -28.23 -11.25 15.59
C CYS A 159 -27.39 -11.10 14.32
N ASP A 160 -27.34 -12.17 13.52
CA ASP A 160 -26.92 -12.09 12.13
C ASP A 160 -27.65 -10.94 11.41
N ARG A 161 -26.90 -10.18 10.60
CA ARG A 161 -27.47 -9.07 9.80
C ARG A 161 -28.66 -9.50 8.94
N LYS A 162 -28.72 -10.76 8.50
CA LYS A 162 -29.84 -11.31 7.72
C LYS A 162 -31.16 -11.37 8.53
N LYS A 163 -31.08 -11.67 9.83
CA LYS A 163 -32.27 -11.75 10.70
C LYS A 163 -32.87 -10.38 10.98
N ASN A 164 -32.04 -9.34 10.97
CA ASN A 164 -32.43 -7.93 11.07
C ASN A 164 -33.48 -7.66 12.17
N ARG A 165 -33.38 -8.36 13.30
CA ARG A 165 -34.47 -8.47 14.26
C ARG A 165 -34.66 -7.14 15.02
N PRO A 166 -35.84 -6.49 14.93
CA PRO A 166 -36.13 -5.31 15.70
C PRO A 166 -36.36 -5.68 17.17
N THR A 167 -35.91 -4.83 18.09
CA THR A 167 -36.06 -5.02 19.53
C THR A 167 -36.23 -3.69 20.25
N ARG A 168 -36.92 -3.73 21.38
CA ARG A 168 -37.04 -2.62 22.34
C ARG A 168 -36.12 -2.77 23.55
N PHE A 169 -35.54 -3.96 23.74
CA PHE A 169 -34.68 -4.24 24.87
C PHE A 169 -33.25 -3.76 24.61
N THR A 170 -32.65 -3.17 25.63
CA THR A 170 -31.27 -2.67 25.62
C THR A 170 -30.51 -3.29 26.79
N CYS A 171 -29.23 -3.58 26.59
CA CYS A 171 -28.32 -4.01 27.66
C CYS A 171 -28.15 -2.91 28.70
N GLU A 172 -28.30 -3.21 29.98
CA GLU A 172 -28.16 -2.23 31.07
C GLU A 172 -26.74 -1.63 31.15
N ASN A 173 -25.71 -2.41 30.82
CA ASN A 173 -24.33 -1.98 30.95
C ASN A 173 -23.81 -1.14 29.77
N CYS A 174 -24.31 -1.39 28.55
CA CYS A 174 -23.77 -0.76 27.33
C CYS A 174 -24.82 -0.16 26.39
N ASN A 175 -26.11 -0.20 26.77
CA ASN A 175 -27.26 0.29 25.99
C ASN A 175 -27.34 -0.26 24.55
N LYS A 176 -26.70 -1.40 24.27
CA LYS A 176 -26.79 -2.12 23.00
C LYS A 176 -28.18 -2.77 22.90
N TYR A 177 -28.87 -2.57 21.78
CA TYR A 177 -30.13 -3.26 21.49
C TYR A 177 -29.91 -4.79 21.38
N ILE A 178 -30.69 -5.56 22.11
CA ILE A 178 -30.62 -7.04 22.18
C ILE A 178 -32.02 -7.63 22.07
N CYS A 179 -32.18 -8.76 21.37
CA CYS A 179 -33.47 -9.46 21.32
C CYS A 179 -33.63 -10.40 22.51
N LEU A 180 -34.83 -10.93 22.73
CA LEU A 180 -35.13 -11.85 23.84
C LEU A 180 -34.34 -13.17 23.78
N GLU A 181 -33.80 -13.56 22.61
CA GLU A 181 -32.90 -14.73 22.49
C GLU A 181 -31.47 -14.42 22.93
N HIS A 182 -31.04 -13.16 22.88
CA HIS A 182 -29.67 -12.72 23.19
C HIS A 182 -29.56 -11.93 24.50
N VAL A 183 -30.66 -11.78 25.23
CA VAL A 183 -30.66 -11.21 26.58
C VAL A 183 -30.35 -12.30 27.60
N ARG A 184 -29.39 -12.03 28.49
CA ARG A 184 -29.14 -12.83 29.68
C ARG A 184 -29.10 -11.89 30.87
N CYS A 185 -30.04 -12.04 31.81
CA CYS A 185 -30.17 -11.16 32.98
C CYS A 185 -30.15 -9.65 32.63
N PHE A 186 -30.89 -9.24 31.59
CA PHE A 186 -30.91 -7.85 31.06
C PHE A 186 -29.57 -7.29 30.52
N VAL A 187 -28.58 -8.17 30.33
CA VAL A 187 -27.25 -7.82 29.82
C VAL A 187 -26.99 -8.53 28.48
N CYS A 188 -26.19 -7.92 27.60
CA CYS A 188 -25.77 -8.55 26.34
C CYS A 188 -24.65 -9.57 26.55
N HIS A 189 -24.44 -10.47 25.58
CA HIS A 189 -23.41 -11.51 25.66
C HIS A 189 -22.01 -10.94 26.01
N ASP A 190 -21.60 -9.86 25.35
CA ASP A 190 -20.28 -9.23 25.58
C ASP A 190 -20.11 -8.70 27.01
N CYS A 191 -21.18 -8.17 27.62
CA CYS A 191 -21.14 -7.63 28.97
C CYS A 191 -21.27 -8.74 30.02
N HIS A 192 -22.05 -9.78 29.75
CA HIS A 192 -22.13 -10.96 30.62
C HIS A 192 -20.78 -11.69 30.68
N ALA A 193 -20.11 -11.87 29.53
CA ALA A 193 -18.79 -12.50 29.50
C ALA A 193 -17.78 -11.75 30.38
N ARG A 194 -17.80 -10.41 30.36
CA ARG A 194 -16.90 -9.58 31.20
C ARG A 194 -17.15 -9.72 32.71
N VAL A 195 -18.39 -9.94 33.14
CA VAL A 195 -18.70 -10.14 34.56
C VAL A 195 -18.19 -11.50 35.03
N VAL A 196 -18.40 -12.55 34.23
CA VAL A 196 -17.93 -13.91 34.56
C VAL A 196 -16.40 -14.00 34.63
N PHE A 197 -15.66 -13.24 33.80
CA PHE A 197 -14.20 -13.21 33.90
C PHE A 197 -13.69 -12.53 35.18
N ASN A 198 -14.40 -11.52 35.71
CA ASN A 198 -13.99 -10.83 36.93
C ASN A 198 -14.29 -11.65 38.20
N GLU A 199 -15.34 -12.48 38.20
CA GLU A 199 -15.66 -13.34 39.35
C GLU A 199 -14.66 -14.49 39.54
N VAL A 200 -13.95 -14.91 38.48
CA VAL A 200 -12.97 -16.01 38.56
C VAL A 200 -11.60 -15.53 39.09
N GLU A 201 -11.30 -14.23 39.03
CA GLU A 201 -10.06 -13.66 39.57
C GLU A 201 -10.15 -13.33 41.07
N ASP A 202 -11.34 -13.08 41.62
CA ASP A 202 -11.56 -12.75 43.04
C ASP A 202 -11.59 -13.98 43.98
N ASP A 203 -11.72 -15.21 43.46
CA ASP A 203 -11.74 -16.46 44.27
C ASP A 203 -10.35 -17.10 44.44
N SER A 204 -9.26 -16.36 44.14
CA SER A 204 -7.88 -16.87 44.16
C SER A 204 -6.93 -16.19 45.15
N ASP A 205 -7.47 -15.59 46.23
CA ASP A 205 -6.70 -15.17 47.42
C ASP A 205 -6.81 -16.18 48.59
#